data_AF-A0A2V9PCP8-F1
#
_entry.id   AF-A0A2V9PCP8-F1
#
_cell.length_a   1.000
_cell.length_b   1.000
_cell.length_c   1.000
_cell.angle_alpha   90.00
_cell.angle_beta   90.00
_cell.angle_gamma   90.00
#
_symmetry.space_group_name_H-M   'P 1'
#
loop_
_entity.id
_entity.type
_entity.pdbx_description
1 polymer ?
#
loop_
_entity_poly.entity_id
_entity_poly.type
_entity_poly.pdbx_seq_one_letter_code
_entity_poly.pdbx_strand_id
1 'polypeptide(L)'
;MGAAWLARRIGLVKTMVFTHLPSSLLLIAVPFSPSLKGAILLFLCREALVEMDVPTRQSYVAAVVLPNERTFASGITNLARNIFWAIGSTVAGFFMQSVAFSAPLVIGGGAKISYDLLLYRAFRKLRAPEEH
;
A
#
# COMPACT_ATOMS: atom_id res chain seq x y z
N MET A 1 11.11 -10.29 -3.28
CA MET A 1 12.09 -10.64 -4.34
C MET A 1 11.65 -10.20 -5.75
N GLY A 2 10.39 -10.41 -6.16
CA GLY A 2 9.88 -9.94 -7.47
C GLY A 2 9.90 -8.42 -7.66
N ALA A 3 9.49 -7.63 -6.66
CA ALA A 3 9.52 -6.17 -6.72
C ALA A 3 10.96 -5.62 -6.88
N ALA A 4 11.95 -6.13 -6.13
CA ALA A 4 13.34 -5.70 -6.28
C ALA A 4 13.95 -6.06 -7.65
N TRP A 5 13.57 -7.20 -8.22
CA TRP A 5 13.98 -7.58 -9.58
C TRP A 5 13.31 -6.68 -10.64
N LEU A 6 12.02 -6.39 -10.47
CA LEU A 6 11.27 -5.52 -11.38
C LEU A 6 11.77 -4.07 -11.30
N ALA A 7 12.08 -3.57 -10.09
CA ALA A 7 12.66 -2.26 -9.85
C ALA A 7 13.98 -2.06 -10.62
N ARG A 8 14.85 -3.09 -10.65
CA ARG A 8 16.10 -3.06 -11.42
C ARG A 8 15.90 -3.04 -12.94
N ARG A 9 14.75 -3.48 -13.45
CA ARG A 9 14.45 -3.58 -14.89
C ARG A 9 13.74 -2.35 -15.43
N ILE A 10 12.75 -1.82 -14.70
CA ILE A 10 11.84 -0.76 -15.19
C ILE A 10 11.86 0.51 -14.33
N GLY A 11 12.60 0.50 -13.23
CA GLY A 11 12.72 1.58 -12.26
C GLY A 11 11.80 1.42 -11.06
N LEU A 12 12.27 1.94 -9.91
CA LEU A 12 11.63 1.80 -8.60
C LEU A 12 10.19 2.37 -8.60
N VAL A 13 10.03 3.58 -9.14
CA VAL A 13 8.73 4.28 -9.19
C VAL A 13 7.70 3.51 -10.02
N LYS A 14 8.10 3.00 -11.21
CA LYS A 14 7.20 2.20 -12.05
C LYS A 14 6.80 0.89 -11.39
N THR A 15 7.74 0.27 -10.68
CA THR A 15 7.49 -0.98 -9.98
C THR A 15 6.50 -0.79 -8.84
N MET A 16 6.68 0.24 -8.02
CA MET A 16 5.77 0.58 -6.91
C MET A 16 4.35 0.83 -7.42
N VAL A 17 4.21 1.62 -8.49
CA VAL A 17 2.92 1.90 -9.13
C VAL A 17 2.29 0.63 -9.70
N PHE A 18 3.08 -0.24 -10.33
CA PHE A 18 2.62 -1.48 -10.94
C PHE A 18 2.19 -2.54 -9.91
N THR A 19 2.76 -2.57 -8.71
CA THR A 19 2.30 -3.48 -7.64
C THR A 19 1.10 -2.90 -6.90
N HIS A 20 1.04 -1.59 -6.72
CA HIS A 20 -0.03 -0.95 -5.96
C HIS A 20 -1.33 -0.77 -6.75
N LEU A 21 -1.29 -0.47 -8.05
CA LEU A 21 -2.49 -0.28 -8.87
C LEU A 21 -3.39 -1.52 -8.90
N PRO A 22 -2.89 -2.74 -9.21
CA PRO A 22 -3.72 -3.94 -9.21
C PRO A 22 -4.32 -4.22 -7.83
N SER A 23 -3.53 -4.06 -6.77
CA SER A 23 -4.01 -4.23 -5.39
C SER A 23 -5.15 -3.25 -5.06
N SER A 24 -4.99 -1.98 -5.40
CA SER A 24 -6.03 -0.95 -5.16
C SER A 24 -7.29 -1.19 -6.00
N LEU A 25 -7.14 -1.67 -7.24
CA LEU A 25 -8.27 -2.04 -8.09
C LEU A 25 -9.03 -3.25 -7.55
N LEU A 26 -8.32 -4.28 -7.07
CA LEU A 26 -8.94 -5.43 -6.43
C LEU A 26 -9.76 -5.02 -5.22
N LEU A 27 -9.25 -4.11 -4.38
CA LEU A 27 -9.97 -3.58 -3.23
C LEU A 27 -11.26 -2.86 -3.63
N ILE A 28 -11.22 -2.03 -4.67
CA ILE A 28 -12.41 -1.34 -5.19
C ILE A 28 -13.40 -2.34 -5.79
N ALA A 29 -12.93 -3.43 -6.40
CA ALA A 29 -13.78 -4.44 -7.03
C ALA A 29 -14.57 -5.30 -6.02
N VAL A 30 -14.08 -5.47 -4.78
CA VAL A 30 -14.74 -6.27 -3.72
C VAL A 30 -16.24 -5.95 -3.57
N PRO A 31 -16.66 -4.69 -3.33
CA PRO A 31 -18.08 -4.37 -3.14
C PRO A 31 -18.95 -4.54 -4.40
N PHE A 32 -18.36 -4.66 -5.59
CA PHE A 32 -19.09 -4.90 -6.84
C PHE A 32 -19.17 -6.39 -7.20
N SER A 33 -18.60 -7.28 -6.38
CA SER A 33 -18.66 -8.71 -6.62
C SER A 33 -20.10 -9.23 -6.49
N PRO A 34 -20.62 -9.97 -7.48
CA PRO A 34 -21.99 -10.52 -7.44
C PRO A 34 -22.13 -11.71 -6.48
N SER A 35 -21.03 -12.21 -5.91
CA SER A 35 -21.05 -13.32 -4.95
C SER A 35 -20.05 -13.13 -3.81
N LEU A 36 -20.37 -13.72 -2.65
CA LEU A 36 -19.50 -13.75 -1.48
C LEU A 36 -18.15 -14.42 -1.79
N LYS A 37 -18.17 -15.53 -2.53
CA LYS A 37 -16.95 -16.25 -2.94
C LYS A 37 -16.02 -15.36 -3.78
N GLY A 38 -16.59 -14.59 -4.72
CA GLY A 38 -15.84 -13.64 -5.53
C GLY A 38 -15.23 -12.51 -4.68
N ALA A 39 -15.99 -11.97 -3.73
CA ALA A 39 -15.51 -10.90 -2.85
C ALA A 39 -14.34 -11.37 -1.98
N ILE A 40 -14.44 -12.57 -1.40
CA ILE A 40 -13.37 -13.19 -0.61
C ILE A 40 -12.13 -13.42 -1.47
N LEU A 41 -12.28 -13.96 -2.68
CA LEU A 41 -11.14 -14.21 -3.56
C LEU A 41 -10.41 -12.91 -3.93
N LEU A 42 -11.16 -11.86 -4.32
CA LEU A 42 -10.60 -10.54 -4.62
C LEU A 42 -9.85 -9.96 -3.42
N PHE A 43 -10.43 -10.08 -2.23
CA PHE A 43 -9.83 -9.60 -0.99
C PHE A 43 -8.55 -10.37 -0.64
N LEU A 44 -8.55 -11.70 -0.72
CA LEU A 44 -7.37 -12.53 -0.46
C LEU A 44 -6.25 -12.27 -1.46
N CYS A 45 -6.58 -12.12 -2.75
CA CYS A 45 -5.59 -11.73 -3.76
C CYS A 45 -4.98 -10.36 -3.45
N ARG A 46 -5.79 -9.41 -2.98
CA ARG A 46 -5.31 -8.10 -2.54
C ARG A 46 -4.40 -8.23 -1.31
N GLU A 47 -4.78 -8.99 -0.29
CA GLU A 47 -3.95 -9.19 0.91
C GLU A 47 -2.62 -9.83 0.56
N ALA A 48 -2.62 -10.87 -0.29
CA ALA A 48 -1.40 -11.50 -0.75
C ALA A 48 -0.43 -10.50 -1.41
N LEU A 49 -0.95 -9.57 -2.21
CA LEU A 49 -0.14 -8.51 -2.83
C LEU A 49 0.37 -7.48 -1.80
N VAL A 50 -0.46 -7.08 -0.84
CA VAL A 50 -0.11 -6.07 0.18
C VAL A 50 0.89 -6.63 1.18
N GLU A 51 0.75 -7.90 1.57
CA GLU A 51 1.58 -8.53 2.59
C GLU A 51 3.04 -8.65 2.14
N MET A 52 3.28 -8.79 0.83
CA MET A 52 4.64 -8.83 0.25
C MET A 52 5.47 -7.57 0.53
N ASP A 53 4.83 -6.43 0.80
CA ASP A 53 5.50 -5.15 1.03
C ASP A 53 5.97 -4.98 2.49
N VAL A 54 5.36 -5.72 3.44
CA VAL A 54 5.63 -5.56 4.87
C VAL A 54 7.03 -6.06 5.28
N PRO A 55 7.41 -7.33 5.04
CA PRO A 55 8.73 -7.83 5.45
C PRO A 55 9.86 -7.12 4.68
N THR A 56 9.60 -6.74 3.42
CA THR A 56 10.56 -6.00 2.59
C THR A 56 10.87 -4.62 3.19
N ARG A 57 9.84 -3.87 3.62
CA ARG A 57 10.02 -2.55 4.22
C ARG A 57 10.69 -2.61 5.59
N GLN A 58 10.33 -3.60 6.41
CA GLN A 58 10.97 -3.80 7.71
C GLN A 58 12.46 -4.15 7.56
N SER A 59 12.81 -5.02 6.61
CA SER A 59 14.20 -5.36 6.31
C SER A 59 14.99 -4.14 5.82
N TYR A 60 14.39 -3.30 4.96
CA TYR A 60 15.02 -2.07 4.47
C TYR A 60 15.31 -1.08 5.61
N VAL A 61 14.32 -0.79 6.46
CA VAL A 61 14.50 0.11 7.62
C VAL A 61 15.61 -0.41 8.53
N ALA A 62 15.64 -1.71 8.82
CA ALA A 62 16.68 -2.31 9.65
C ALA A 62 18.10 -2.23 9.03
N ALA A 63 18.19 -2.17 7.69
CA ALA A 63 19.46 -2.06 6.97
C ALA A 63 20.03 -0.63 6.97
N VAL A 64 19.17 0.40 6.95
CA VAL A 64 19.59 1.81 6.88
C VAL A 64 19.77 2.48 8.24
N VAL A 65 19.32 1.86 9.33
CA VAL A 65 19.47 2.38 10.71
C VAL A 65 20.56 1.63 11.48
N LEU A 66 21.24 2.34 12.39
CA LEU A 66 22.29 1.77 13.23
C LEU A 66 21.74 0.63 14.10
N PRO A 67 22.54 -0.43 14.40
CA PRO A 67 22.05 -1.60 15.14
C PRO A 67 21.38 -1.27 16.48
N ASN A 68 21.89 -0.27 17.19
CA ASN A 68 21.37 0.23 18.47
C ASN A 68 20.08 1.06 18.33
N GLU A 69 19.80 1.62 17.15
CA GLU A 69 18.64 2.49 16.88
C GLU A 69 17.45 1.73 16.28
N ARG A 70 17.65 0.48 15.82
CA ARG A 70 16.60 -0.35 15.18
C ARG A 70 15.32 -0.46 16.01
N THR A 71 15.45 -0.66 17.31
CA THR A 71 14.30 -0.77 18.22
C THR A 71 13.53 0.54 18.30
N PHE A 72 14.24 1.67 18.41
CA PHE A 72 13.62 2.99 18.44
C PHE A 72 12.94 3.33 17.10
N ALA A 73 13.64 3.11 15.98
CA ALA A 73 13.10 3.33 14.64
C ALA A 73 11.85 2.50 14.36
N SER A 74 11.86 1.22 14.75
CA SER A 74 10.69 0.34 14.66
C SER A 74 9.55 0.84 15.56
N GLY A 75 9.87 1.26 16.79
CA GLY A 75 8.91 1.84 17.74
C GLY A 75 8.18 3.06 17.18
N ILE A 76 8.92 4.04 16.66
CA ILE A 76 8.33 5.25 16.04
C ILE A 76 7.51 4.89 14.81
N THR A 77 7.99 3.99 13.95
CA THR A 77 7.26 3.54 12.76
C THR A 77 5.93 2.87 13.13
N ASN A 78 5.93 2.02 14.16
CA ASN A 78 4.72 1.36 14.63
C ASN A 78 3.76 2.32 15.33
N LEU A 79 4.28 3.27 16.12
CA LEU A 79 3.47 4.31 16.75
C LEU A 79 2.74 5.15 15.70
N ALA A 80 3.47 5.65 14.70
CA ALA A 80 2.89 6.42 13.60
C ALA A 80 1.82 5.60 12.88
N ARG A 81 2.12 4.34 12.54
CA ARG A 81 1.16 3.43 11.91
C ARG A 81 -0.11 3.27 12.73
N ASN A 82 0.00 3.05 14.04
CA ASN A 82 -1.14 2.86 14.93
C ASN A 82 -2.01 4.11 15.03
N ILE A 83 -1.40 5.30 15.09
CA ILE A 83 -2.14 6.57 15.09
C ILE A 83 -2.94 6.72 13.79
N PHE A 84 -2.30 6.51 12.64
CA PHE A 84 -3.00 6.57 11.34
C PHE A 84 -4.07 5.50 11.21
N TRP A 85 -3.86 4.30 11.75
CA TRP A 85 -4.87 3.24 11.78
C TRP A 85 -6.06 3.60 12.65
N ALA A 86 -5.85 4.18 13.83
CA ALA A 86 -6.92 4.61 14.72
C ALA A 86 -7.78 5.69 14.04
N ILE A 87 -7.16 6.75 13.52
CA ILE A 87 -7.84 7.82 12.81
C ILE A 87 -8.56 7.27 11.57
N GLY A 88 -7.87 6.47 10.76
CA GLY A 88 -8.42 5.88 9.54
C GLY A 88 -9.63 4.99 9.83
N SER A 89 -9.61 4.21 10.90
CA SER A 89 -10.72 3.35 11.32
C SER A 89 -11.93 4.17 11.77
N THR A 90 -11.73 5.26 12.52
CA THR A 90 -12.80 6.18 12.91
C THR A 90 -13.45 6.83 11.69
N VAL A 91 -12.64 7.34 10.76
CA VAL A 91 -13.11 7.95 9.51
C VAL A 91 -13.85 6.94 8.64
N ALA A 92 -13.34 5.71 8.52
CA ALA A 92 -13.99 4.62 7.81
C ALA A 92 -15.37 4.31 8.42
N GLY A 93 -15.45 4.19 9.75
CA GLY A 93 -16.73 3.96 10.45
C GLY A 93 -17.76 5.05 10.16
N PHE A 94 -17.34 6.32 10.16
CA PHE A 94 -18.20 7.45 9.81
C PHE A 94 -18.74 7.34 8.38
N PHE A 95 -17.89 7.00 7.39
CA PHE A 95 -18.32 6.82 6.00
C PHE A 95 -19.26 5.62 5.82
N MET A 96 -19.05 4.54 6.57
CA MET A 96 -19.94 3.37 6.53
C MET A 96 -21.34 3.71 7.04
N GLN A 97 -21.45 4.54 8.07
CA GLN A 97 -22.72 4.97 8.65
C GLN A 97 -23.42 6.03 7.80
N SER A 98 -22.66 6.96 7.19
CA SER A 98 -23.23 8.16 6.55
C SER A 98 -23.39 8.05 5.03
N VAL A 99 -22.62 7.18 4.36
CA VAL A 99 -22.59 7.10 2.89
C VAL A 99 -22.98 5.72 2.38
N ALA A 100 -22.14 4.71 2.64
CA ALA A 100 -22.38 3.33 2.27
C ALA A 100 -21.38 2.42 2.97
N PHE A 101 -21.76 1.17 3.26
CA PHE A 101 -20.86 0.18 3.84
C PHE A 101 -19.58 -0.04 3.00
N SER A 102 -19.68 0.07 1.68
CA SER A 102 -18.55 -0.05 0.74
C SER A 102 -17.72 1.23 0.57
N ALA A 103 -18.17 2.37 1.09
CA ALA A 103 -17.54 3.67 0.85
C ALA A 103 -16.06 3.72 1.26
N PRO A 104 -15.62 3.17 2.41
CA PRO A 104 -14.20 3.19 2.76
C PRO A 104 -13.31 2.41 1.79
N LEU A 105 -13.81 1.32 1.19
CA LEU A 105 -13.05 0.54 0.21
C LEU A 105 -12.83 1.34 -1.07
N VAL A 106 -13.88 2.00 -1.56
CA VAL A 106 -13.82 2.79 -2.79
C VAL A 106 -12.99 4.06 -2.58
N ILE A 107 -13.23 4.81 -1.50
CA ILE A 107 -12.51 6.03 -1.17
C ILE A 107 -11.03 5.73 -0.89
N GLY A 108 -10.74 4.72 -0.07
CA GLY A 108 -9.38 4.32 0.27
C GLY A 108 -8.60 3.80 -0.95
N GLY A 109 -9.23 2.97 -1.77
CA GLY A 109 -8.65 2.50 -3.04
C GLY A 109 -8.40 3.64 -4.02
N GLY A 110 -9.36 4.55 -4.18
CA GLY A 110 -9.25 5.71 -5.07
C GLY A 110 -8.17 6.71 -4.61
N ALA A 111 -8.07 6.96 -3.31
CA ALA A 111 -7.02 7.80 -2.73
C ALA A 111 -5.63 7.21 -2.98
N LYS A 112 -5.47 5.89 -2.79
CA LYS A 112 -4.22 5.18 -3.06
C LYS A 112 -3.83 5.24 -4.54
N ILE A 113 -4.77 4.98 -5.45
CA ILE A 113 -4.54 5.11 -6.90
C ILE A 113 -4.11 6.53 -7.26
N SER A 114 -4.80 7.54 -6.71
CA SER A 114 -4.48 8.94 -6.98
C SER A 114 -3.06 9.30 -6.52
N TYR A 115 -2.67 8.85 -5.32
CA TYR A 115 -1.30 9.00 -4.81
C TYR A 115 -0.27 8.33 -5.74
N ASP A 116 -0.49 7.08 -6.14
CA ASP A 116 0.43 6.36 -7.02
C ASP A 116 0.57 7.05 -8.38
N LEU A 117 -0.53 7.55 -8.95
CA LEU A 117 -0.52 8.28 -10.23
C LEU A 117 0.18 9.64 -10.13
N LEU A 118 -0.03 10.38 -9.03
CA LEU A 118 0.66 11.64 -8.77
C LEU A 118 2.15 11.42 -8.57
N LEU A 119 2.53 10.40 -7.79
CA LEU A 119 3.91 9.98 -7.61
C LEU A 119 4.55 9.61 -8.94
N TYR A 120 3.88 8.78 -9.75
CA TYR A 120 4.34 8.43 -11.08
C TYR A 120 4.54 9.66 -11.95
N ARG A 121 3.57 10.59 -11.98
CA ARG A 121 3.64 11.79 -12.81
C ARG A 121 4.79 12.72 -12.39
N ALA A 122 5.01 12.88 -11.09
CA ALA A 122 6.08 13.70 -10.54
C ALA A 122 7.47 13.11 -10.80
N PHE A 123 7.63 11.79 -10.62
CA PHE A 123 8.94 11.13 -10.63
C PHE A 123 9.25 10.33 -11.90
N ARG A 124 8.34 10.22 -12.88
CA ARG A 124 8.60 9.48 -14.15
C ARG A 124 9.79 10.00 -14.96
N LYS A 125 10.28 11.22 -14.68
CA LYS A 125 11.45 11.82 -15.34
C LYS A 125 12.72 11.75 -14.50
N LEU A 126 12.63 11.38 -13.22
CA LEU A 126 13.74 11.25 -12.28
C LEU A 126 14.12 9.77 -12.18
N ARG A 127 15.36 9.41 -12.49
CA ARG A 127 15.90 8.07 -12.18
C ARG A 127 16.20 8.02 -10.69
N ALA A 128 15.78 6.94 -10.03
CA ALA A 128 15.98 6.80 -8.59
C ALA A 128 17.49 6.64 -8.28
N PRO A 129 18.02 7.24 -7.21
CA PRO A 129 19.45 7.18 -6.86
C PRO A 129 19.98 5.76 -6.60
N GLU A 130 19.07 4.80 -6.39
CA GLU A 130 19.35 3.38 -6.14
C GLU A 130 19.63 2.58 -7.44
N GLU A 131 19.65 3.25 -8.60
CA GLU A 131 20.00 2.70 -9.93
C GLU A 131 21.49 2.90 -10.30
N HIS A 132 22.37 3.15 -9.32
CA HIS A 132 23.83 3.22 -9.50
C HIS A 132 24.55 1.98 -8.94
#